data_AF-A0A925WFS3-F1
#
_entry.id   AF-A0A925WFS3-F1
#
_cell.length_a   1.000
_cell.length_b   1.000
_cell.length_c   1.000
_cell.angle_alpha   90.00
_cell.angle_beta   90.00
_cell.angle_gamma   90.00
#
_symmetry.space_group_name_H-M   'P 1'
#
loop_
_entity.id
_entity.type
_entity.pdbx_description
1 polymer ?
#
loop_
_entity_poly.entity_id
_entity_poly.type
_entity_poly.pdbx_seq_one_letter_code
_entity_poly.pdbx_strand_id
1 'polypeptide(L)' 'MSKTALLFAGQGAQVVGMGKDLAEQFPSAKAWFERAN' A
#
# COMPACT_ATOMS: atom_id res chain seq x y z
N MET A 1 26.71 -8.18 5.87
CA MET A 1 25.31 -7.69 5.78
C MET A 1 24.41 -8.86 5.41
N SER A 2 23.27 -9.05 6.07
CA SER A 2 22.27 -10.04 5.62
C SER A 2 21.49 -9.48 4.44
N LYS A 3 20.93 -10.36 3.59
CA LYS A 3 20.08 -9.96 2.47
C LYS A 3 18.64 -9.84 2.97
N THR A 4 17.99 -8.70 2.68
CA THR A 4 16.56 -8.48 2.98
C THR A 4 15.72 -8.89 1.78
N ALA A 5 14.60 -9.56 2.03
CA ALA A 5 13.55 -9.83 1.04
C ALA A 5 12.25 -9.15 1.48
N LEU A 6 11.50 -8.60 0.52
CA LEU A 6 10.16 -8.06 0.74
C LEU A 6 9.15 -9.07 0.22
N LEU A 7 8.21 -9.47 1.08
CA LEU A 7 7.12 -10.38 0.74
C LEU A 7 5.80 -9.62 0.80
N PHE A 8 4.93 -9.85 -0.19
CA PHE A 8 3.64 -9.19 -0.31
C PHE A 8 2.52 -10.19 0.00
N ALA A 9 1.56 -9.78 0.81
CA ALA A 9 0.43 -10.61 1.17
C ALA A 9 -0.49 -10.88 -0.04
N GLY A 10 -1.06 -12.08 -0.08
CA GLY A 10 -2.02 -12.48 -1.11
C GLY A 10 -3.47 -12.09 -0.77
N GLN A 11 -4.40 -12.71 -1.50
CA GLN A 11 -5.84 -12.54 -1.28
C GLN A 11 -6.25 -13.01 0.13
N GLY A 12 -7.27 -12.37 0.71
CA GLY A 12 -7.78 -12.66 2.05
C GLY A 12 -7.31 -11.69 3.14
N ALA A 13 -6.28 -10.89 2.87
CA ALA A 13 -5.80 -9.87 3.79
C ALA A 13 -6.58 -8.54 3.74
N GLN A 14 -7.45 -8.36 2.74
CA GLN A 14 -8.14 -7.09 2.51
C GLN A 14 -9.14 -6.73 3.62
N VAL A 15 -9.26 -5.43 3.90
CA VAL A 15 -10.26 -4.86 4.80
C VAL A 15 -10.86 -3.59 4.20
N VAL A 16 -12.08 -3.22 4.64
CA VAL A 16 -12.74 -1.97 4.22
C VAL A 16 -11.87 -0.78 4.62
N GLY A 17 -11.55 0.08 3.67
CA GLY A 17 -10.71 1.27 3.89
C GLY A 17 -9.19 1.00 3.88
N MET A 18 -8.74 -0.20 3.53
CA MET A 18 -7.30 -0.50 3.40
C MET A 18 -6.60 0.51 2.48
N GLY A 19 -5.48 1.06 2.96
CA GLY A 19 -4.67 2.03 2.22
C GLY A 19 -5.11 3.49 2.34
N LYS A 20 -6.26 3.77 2.98
CA LYS A 20 -6.77 5.15 3.15
C LYS A 20 -5.81 6.04 3.93
N ASP A 21 -5.42 5.64 5.14
CA ASP A 21 -4.51 6.42 5.98
C ASP A 21 -3.15 6.64 5.30
N LEU A 22 -2.68 5.67 4.52
CA LEU A 22 -1.44 5.76 3.74
C LEU A 22 -1.55 6.82 2.64
N ALA A 23 -2.66 6.85 1.91
CA ALA A 23 -2.91 7.87 0.89
C ALA A 23 -3.10 9.26 1.50
N GLU A 24 -3.70 9.37 2.69
CA GLU A 24 -3.89 10.65 3.38
C GLU A 24 -2.58 11.23 3.92
N GLN A 25 -1.68 10.38 4.43
CA GLN A 25 -0.43 10.83 5.05
C GLN A 25 0.70 11.07 4.04
N PHE A 26 0.72 10.37 2.91
CA PHE A 26 1.85 10.40 1.98
C PHE A 26 1.42 10.83 0.57
N PRO A 27 1.85 12.00 0.08
CA PRO A 27 1.52 12.47 -1.26
C PRO A 27 1.92 11.50 -2.39
N SER A 28 3.02 10.76 -2.20
CA SER A 28 3.47 9.74 -3.15
C SER A 28 2.50 8.57 -3.25
N ALA A 29 1.95 8.11 -2.12
CA ALA A 29 0.93 7.08 -2.11
C ALA A 29 -0.37 7.60 -2.75
N LYS A 30 -0.81 8.81 -2.38
CA LYS A 30 -2.00 9.46 -2.95
C LYS A 30 -1.98 9.48 -4.48
N ALA A 31 -0.87 9.92 -5.08
CA ALA A 31 -0.72 10.00 -6.54
C ALA A 31 -0.91 8.63 -7.24
N TRP A 32 -0.48 7.53 -6.60
CA TRP A 32 -0.69 6.18 -7.14
C TRP A 32 -2.14 5.73 -7.07
N PHE A 33 -2.84 6.02 -5.96
CA PHE A 33 -4.27 5.75 -5.86
C PHE A 33 -5.07 6.58 -6.87
N GLU A 34 -4.76 7.87 -7.03
CA GLU A 34 -5.42 8.75 -8.02
C GLU A 34 -5.23 8.27 -9.45
N ARG A 35 -4.05 7.77 -9.81
CA ARG A 35 -3.77 7.21 -11.14
C ARG A 35 -4.59 5.95 -11.45
N ALA A 36 -4.97 5.19 -10.43
CA ALA A 36 -5.61 3.88 -10.58
C ALA A 36 -7.15 3.93 -10.55
N ASN A 37 -7.74 5.05 -10.13
CA ASN A 37 -9.19 5.30 -10.17
C ASN A 37 -9.65 5.69 -11.58
#